data_AF-A0A7J3AYQ5-F1
#
_entry.id   AF-A0A7J3AYQ5-F1
#
_cell.length_a   1.000
_cell.length_b   1.000
_cell.length_c   1.000
_cell.angle_alpha   90.00
_cell.angle_beta   90.00
_cell.angle_gamma   90.00
#
_symmetry.space_group_name_H-M   'P 1'
#
loop_
_entity.id
_entity.type
_entity.pdbx_description
1 polymer ?
#
loop_
_entity_poly.entity_id
_entity_poly.type
_entity_poly.pdbx_seq_one_letter_code
_entity_poly.pdbx_strand_id
1 'polypeptide(L)'
;MREIVVPGERIGVVEEYVGAEGIFEIKGVLYSSHLGLLEKKDLEVNVKPIKRPILPVKPGEIALGEIRSADRSSFNLFLTLLLRPRVSILIPPVHANMPKRGSNIGARPSDIVIVRVESVENGIVTVTMEGAHELGVIRSICESCGSVLDRGVGYTLICRRCGKIYLDKRLSSKYGWNPFKEGLLNVRGGKENPGPFDRKI
;
A
#
# COMPACT_ATOMS: atom_id res chain seq x y z
N MET A 1 24.03 -26.58 18.37
CA MET A 1 24.39 -26.27 16.97
C MET A 1 23.29 -25.36 16.44
N ARG A 2 23.59 -24.26 15.73
CA ARG A 2 22.54 -23.43 15.11
C ARG A 2 22.14 -24.10 13.80
N GLU A 3 20.89 -24.53 13.70
CA GLU A 3 20.35 -25.21 12.53
C GLU A 3 19.78 -24.16 11.57
N ILE A 4 20.16 -24.24 10.28
CA ILE A 4 19.60 -23.40 9.22
C ILE A 4 18.52 -24.22 8.52
N VAL A 5 17.35 -23.63 8.36
CA VAL A 5 16.20 -24.24 7.67
C VAL A 5 15.78 -23.40 6.47
N VAL A 6 15.18 -24.04 5.47
CA VAL A 6 14.65 -23.38 4.26
C VAL A 6 13.12 -23.25 4.32
N PRO A 7 12.50 -22.34 3.53
CA PRO A 7 11.05 -22.28 3.43
C PRO A 7 10.46 -23.61 2.96
N GLY A 8 9.43 -24.10 3.66
CA GLY A 8 8.77 -25.38 3.39
C GLY A 8 9.42 -26.58 4.09
N GLU A 9 10.51 -26.39 4.82
CA GLU A 9 11.14 -27.45 5.61
C GLU A 9 10.27 -27.83 6.82
N ARG A 10 10.08 -29.13 7.05
CA ARG A 10 9.27 -29.65 8.16
C ARG A 10 10.04 -29.50 9.47
N ILE A 11 9.44 -28.78 10.42
CA ILE A 11 10.05 -28.48 11.73
C ILE A 11 9.61 -29.48 12.80
N GLY A 12 8.34 -29.90 12.75
CA GLY A 12 7.74 -30.77 13.76
C GLY A 12 6.23 -30.87 13.60
N VAL A 13 5.54 -31.27 14.66
CA VAL A 13 4.07 -31.33 14.71
C VAL A 13 3.54 -30.54 15.89
N VAL A 14 2.26 -30.14 15.82
CA VAL A 14 1.62 -29.28 16.82
C VAL A 14 1.47 -29.95 18.19
N GLU A 15 1.53 -31.28 18.25
CA GLU A 15 1.53 -32.06 19.49
C GLU A 15 2.87 -31.95 20.24
N GLU A 16 3.96 -31.65 19.53
CA GLU A 16 5.31 -31.52 20.08
C GLU A 16 5.67 -30.06 20.38
N TYR A 17 5.20 -29.14 19.54
CA TYR A 17 5.64 -27.74 19.56
C TYR A 17 4.52 -26.76 19.26
N VAL A 18 4.68 -25.55 19.78
CA VAL A 18 3.89 -24.37 19.43
C VAL A 18 4.69 -23.53 18.43
N GLY A 19 4.17 -23.39 17.21
CA GLY A 19 4.78 -22.56 16.17
C GLY A 19 4.61 -21.07 16.45
N ALA A 20 5.70 -20.31 16.39
CA ALA A 20 5.72 -18.86 16.55
C ALA A 20 6.20 -18.15 15.25
N GLU A 21 7.01 -17.10 15.36
CA GLU A 21 7.48 -16.34 14.19
C GLU A 21 8.23 -17.24 13.20
N GLY A 22 7.92 -17.11 11.91
CA GLY A 22 8.61 -17.86 10.88
C GLY A 22 8.13 -19.32 10.70
N ILE A 23 7.02 -19.69 11.35
CA ILE A 23 6.40 -21.01 11.27
C ILE A 23 4.96 -20.87 10.74
N PHE A 24 4.54 -21.81 9.89
CA PHE A 24 3.14 -21.99 9.53
C PHE A 24 2.74 -23.45 9.66
N GLU A 25 1.44 -23.70 9.85
CA GLU A 25 0.88 -25.03 10.02
C GLU A 25 0.12 -25.48 8.77
N ILE A 26 0.33 -26.72 8.34
CA ILE A 26 -0.55 -27.41 7.39
C ILE A 26 -0.88 -28.79 7.96
N LYS A 27 -2.16 -29.00 8.29
CA LYS A 27 -2.70 -30.29 8.77
C LYS A 27 -1.93 -30.84 9.98
N GLY A 28 -1.70 -30.02 11.00
CA GLY A 28 -0.97 -30.41 12.22
C GLY A 28 0.55 -30.49 12.08
N VAL A 29 1.11 -30.26 10.88
CA VAL A 29 2.56 -30.25 10.65
C VAL A 29 3.05 -28.81 10.57
N LEU A 30 4.10 -28.51 11.32
CA LEU A 30 4.76 -27.20 11.35
C LEU A 30 5.87 -27.13 10.30
N TYR A 31 5.86 -26.06 9.51
CA TYR A 31 6.83 -25.80 8.44
C TYR A 31 7.47 -24.41 8.62
N SER A 32 8.71 -24.27 8.19
CA SER A 32 9.38 -22.97 8.11
C SER A 32 8.79 -22.10 6.99
N SER A 33 8.47 -20.84 7.27
CA SER A 33 8.09 -19.85 6.24
C SER A 33 9.29 -19.10 5.64
N HIS A 34 10.50 -19.28 6.19
CA HIS A 34 11.67 -18.47 5.86
C HIS A 34 12.95 -19.28 5.72
N LEU A 35 13.91 -18.72 4.99
CA LEU A 35 15.30 -19.13 5.11
C LEU A 35 15.86 -18.51 6.39
N GLY A 36 16.16 -19.33 7.38
CA GLY A 36 16.37 -18.83 8.74
C GLY A 36 17.11 -19.77 9.67
N LEU A 37 17.43 -19.25 10.85
CA LEU A 37 17.95 -20.01 11.97
C LEU A 37 16.79 -20.53 12.80
N LEU A 38 16.73 -21.84 13.00
CA LEU A 38 15.74 -22.49 13.85
C LEU A 38 16.13 -22.28 15.31
N GLU A 39 15.21 -21.71 16.08
CA GLU A 39 15.32 -21.59 17.53
C GLU A 39 14.21 -22.39 18.18
N LYS A 40 14.61 -23.33 19.05
CA LYS A 40 13.71 -24.11 19.88
C LYS A 40 13.94 -23.71 21.33
N LYS A 41 12.89 -23.24 22.00
CA LYS A 41 12.93 -22.87 23.41
C LYS A 41 11.68 -23.40 24.10
N ASP A 42 11.87 -24.29 25.06
CA ASP A 42 10.79 -25.00 25.74
C ASP A 42 9.91 -25.75 24.71
N LEU A 43 8.62 -25.39 24.62
CA LEU A 43 7.68 -25.91 23.62
C LEU A 43 7.57 -25.00 22.39
N GLU A 44 8.18 -23.81 22.38
CA GLU A 44 8.06 -22.87 21.29
C GLU A 44 9.16 -23.09 20.23
N VAL A 45 8.76 -23.07 18.97
CA VAL A 45 9.69 -23.11 17.82
C VAL A 45 9.45 -21.91 16.92
N ASN A 46 10.55 -21.23 16.56
CA ASN A 46 10.53 -20.11 15.63
C ASN A 46 11.71 -20.18 14.66
N VAL A 47 11.56 -19.52 13.50
CA VAL A 47 12.60 -19.42 12.49
C VAL A 47 12.94 -17.96 12.30
N LYS A 48 14.10 -17.55 12.82
CA LYS A 48 14.62 -16.19 12.62
C LYS A 48 15.19 -16.07 11.20
N PRO A 49 14.61 -15.24 10.32
CA PRO A 49 15.09 -15.12 8.95
C PRO A 49 16.54 -14.64 8.92
N ILE A 50 17.37 -15.23 8.05
CA ILE A 50 18.78 -14.81 7.87
C ILE A 50 18.84 -13.35 7.39
N LYS A 51 17.85 -12.92 6.60
CA LYS A 51 17.72 -11.54 6.13
C LYS A 51 16.26 -11.13 6.12
N ARG A 52 15.93 -10.04 6.81
CA ARG A 52 14.62 -9.40 6.70
C ARG A 52 14.64 -8.41 5.52
N PRO A 53 13.61 -8.38 4.66
CA PRO A 53 13.47 -7.31 3.69
C PRO A 53 13.32 -5.98 4.45
N ILE A 54 14.28 -5.07 4.28
CA ILE A 54 14.18 -3.72 4.82
C ILE A 54 13.35 -2.92 3.83
N LEU A 55 12.06 -2.81 4.10
CA LEU A 55 11.18 -1.94 3.32
C LEU A 55 11.28 -0.51 3.86
N PRO A 56 11.28 0.51 3.00
CA PRO A 56 11.41 1.90 3.42
C PRO A 56 10.08 2.46 3.98
N VAL A 57 9.16 1.60 4.39
CA VAL A 57 7.84 1.94 4.94
C VAL A 57 7.55 1.14 6.22
N LYS A 58 6.79 1.73 7.14
CA LYS A 58 6.39 1.10 8.41
C LYS A 58 4.87 1.19 8.62
N PRO A 59 4.26 0.25 9.36
CA PRO A 59 2.86 0.36 9.78
C PRO A 59 2.56 1.72 10.42
N GLY A 60 1.43 2.30 10.05
CA GLY A 60 0.97 3.61 10.50
C GLY A 60 1.45 4.81 9.67
N GLU A 61 2.48 4.64 8.83
CA GLU A 61 2.93 5.74 7.95
C GLU A 61 1.87 6.06 6.88
N ILE A 62 1.81 7.35 6.49
CA ILE A 62 0.90 7.83 5.44
C ILE A 62 1.71 8.06 4.18
N ALA A 63 1.25 7.49 3.07
CA ALA A 63 1.91 7.51 1.79
C ALA A 63 0.97 7.99 0.68
N LEU A 64 1.54 8.62 -0.33
CA LEU A 64 0.94 8.86 -1.63
C LEU A 64 1.29 7.68 -2.54
N GLY A 65 0.30 7.18 -3.27
CA GLY A 65 0.50 6.16 -4.28
C GLY A 65 -0.44 6.27 -5.46
N GLU A 66 -0.13 5.49 -6.49
CA GLU A 66 -0.97 5.33 -7.67
C GLU A 66 -1.45 3.88 -7.76
N ILE A 67 -2.75 3.70 -7.99
CA ILE A 67 -3.31 2.37 -8.26
C ILE A 67 -2.94 1.96 -9.67
N ARG A 68 -2.13 0.91 -9.81
CA ARG A 68 -1.65 0.40 -11.09
C ARG A 68 -2.62 -0.59 -11.72
N SER A 69 -3.14 -1.51 -10.91
CA SER A 69 -4.04 -2.55 -11.39
C SER A 69 -5.00 -2.98 -10.29
N ALA A 70 -6.00 -3.77 -10.68
CA ALA A 70 -7.02 -4.28 -9.80
C ALA A 70 -7.26 -5.76 -10.11
N ASP A 71 -7.03 -6.62 -9.12
CA ASP A 71 -7.35 -8.05 -9.19
C ASP A 71 -8.76 -8.29 -8.64
N ARG A 72 -9.20 -9.54 -8.51
CA ARG A 72 -10.56 -9.84 -8.03
C ARG A 72 -10.81 -9.30 -6.61
N SER A 73 -9.82 -9.42 -5.72
CA SER A 73 -9.96 -9.13 -4.28
C SER A 73 -9.15 -7.93 -3.79
N SER A 74 -8.27 -7.36 -4.60
CA SER A 74 -7.37 -6.30 -4.18
C SER A 74 -6.97 -5.34 -5.31
N PHE A 75 -6.40 -4.20 -4.94
CA PHE A 75 -5.72 -3.28 -5.82
C PHE A 75 -4.22 -3.38 -5.59
N ASN A 76 -3.44 -3.23 -6.66
CA ASN A 76 -1.98 -3.14 -6.61
C ASN A 76 -1.56 -1.69 -6.82
N LEU A 77 -0.72 -1.18 -5.92
CA LEU A 77 -0.32 0.22 -5.87
C LEU A 77 1.20 0.35 -5.90
N PHE A 78 1.67 1.46 -6.46
CA PHE A 78 3.03 1.95 -6.23
C PHE A 78 2.97 3.15 -5.29
N LEU A 79 3.56 3.01 -4.11
CA LEU A 79 3.79 4.11 -3.20
C LEU A 79 5.04 4.85 -3.64
N THR A 80 4.93 6.16 -3.86
CA THR A 80 6.01 6.99 -4.42
C THR A 80 6.52 8.04 -3.44
N LEU A 81 5.72 8.42 -2.45
CA LEU A 81 6.06 9.47 -1.49
C LEU A 81 5.48 9.12 -0.12
N LEU A 82 6.31 9.12 0.91
CA LEU A 82 5.84 9.20 2.28
C LEU A 82 5.51 10.65 2.63
N LEU A 83 4.39 10.84 3.30
CA LEU A 83 3.86 12.14 3.70
C LEU A 83 4.00 12.37 5.21
N ARG A 84 3.72 11.34 6.02
CA ARG A 84 3.83 11.38 7.48
C ARG A 84 4.28 10.04 8.06
N PRO A 85 5.03 10.06 9.20
CA PRO A 85 5.47 11.23 9.96
C PRO A 85 6.67 11.97 9.34
N ARG A 86 7.24 11.42 8.27
CA ARG A 86 8.36 12.00 7.52
C ARG A 86 8.01 12.12 6.05
N VAL A 87 8.53 13.16 5.42
CA VAL A 87 8.42 13.34 3.97
C VAL A 87 9.63 12.69 3.30
N SER A 88 9.40 11.71 2.43
CA SER A 88 10.49 10.99 1.74
C SER A 88 10.02 10.44 0.42
N ILE A 89 10.77 10.68 -0.65
CA ILE A 89 10.53 10.04 -1.95
C ILE A 89 10.93 8.56 -1.82
N LEU A 90 10.11 7.67 -2.38
CA LEU A 90 10.37 6.24 -2.43
C LEU A 90 10.92 5.88 -3.82
N ILE A 91 12.23 5.66 -3.90
CA ILE A 91 12.94 5.26 -5.13
C ILE A 91 13.76 4.00 -4.81
N PRO A 92 13.44 2.84 -5.42
CA PRO A 92 12.29 2.60 -6.29
C PRO A 92 10.94 2.73 -5.54
N PRO A 93 9.81 2.91 -6.24
CA PRO A 93 8.49 2.88 -5.62
C PRO A 93 8.25 1.57 -4.87
N VAL A 94 7.50 1.64 -3.78
CA VAL A 94 7.15 0.45 -2.98
C VAL A 94 5.86 -0.14 -3.50
N HIS A 95 5.89 -1.43 -3.85
CA HIS A 95 4.69 -2.18 -4.19
C HIS A 95 3.84 -2.39 -2.93
N ALA A 96 2.56 -2.08 -3.02
CA ALA A 96 1.61 -2.28 -1.96
C ALA A 96 0.32 -2.92 -2.47
N ASN A 97 -0.34 -3.68 -1.60
CA ASN A 97 -1.64 -4.27 -1.84
C ASN A 97 -2.71 -3.53 -1.01
N MET A 98 -3.87 -3.28 -1.59
CA MET A 98 -5.02 -2.71 -0.90
C MET A 98 -6.26 -3.59 -1.12
N PRO A 99 -6.73 -4.31 -0.09
CA PRO A 99 -7.91 -5.16 -0.21
C PRO A 99 -9.16 -4.38 -0.64
N LYS A 100 -9.96 -4.96 -1.53
CA LYS A 100 -11.24 -4.41 -2.03
C LYS A 100 -12.36 -4.57 -1.00
N ARG A 101 -12.24 -3.88 0.13
CA ARG A 101 -13.22 -3.89 1.22
C ARG A 101 -13.47 -2.49 1.76
N GLY A 102 -14.64 -2.32 2.38
CA GLY A 102 -15.03 -1.08 3.04
C GLY A 102 -14.79 0.14 2.17
N SER A 103 -13.93 1.02 2.65
CA SER A 103 -13.61 2.29 1.99
C SER A 103 -12.84 2.21 0.67
N ASN A 104 -12.28 1.04 0.36
CA ASN A 104 -11.42 0.87 -0.81
C ASN A 104 -12.23 0.53 -2.08
N ILE A 105 -13.50 0.11 -1.95
CA ILE A 105 -14.30 -0.49 -3.04
C ILE A 105 -14.43 0.43 -4.27
N GLY A 106 -14.59 1.73 -4.06
CA GLY A 106 -14.76 2.70 -5.14
C GLY A 106 -13.48 3.09 -5.89
N ALA A 107 -12.32 2.60 -5.46
CA ALA A 107 -11.06 2.91 -6.11
C ALA A 107 -10.97 2.29 -7.51
N ARG A 108 -10.17 2.90 -8.40
CA ARG A 108 -9.96 2.44 -9.77
C ARG A 108 -8.49 2.54 -10.16
N PRO A 109 -8.01 1.74 -11.14
CA PRO A 109 -6.72 1.96 -11.77
C PRO A 109 -6.55 3.41 -12.24
N SER A 110 -5.34 3.94 -12.15
CA SER A 110 -4.96 5.34 -12.39
C SER A 110 -5.43 6.36 -11.35
N ASP A 111 -6.17 5.94 -10.31
CA ASP A 111 -6.42 6.83 -9.16
C ASP A 111 -5.10 7.12 -8.43
N ILE A 112 -4.90 8.39 -8.09
CA ILE A 112 -3.87 8.80 -7.13
C ILE A 112 -4.53 8.87 -5.77
N VAL A 113 -3.94 8.19 -4.79
CA VAL A 113 -4.51 8.00 -3.46
C VAL A 113 -3.52 8.39 -2.36
N ILE A 114 -4.06 8.91 -1.27
CA ILE A 114 -3.36 8.97 0.02
C ILE A 114 -3.85 7.78 0.85
N VAL A 115 -2.91 6.95 1.28
CA VAL A 115 -3.17 5.70 2.01
C VAL A 115 -2.35 5.66 3.30
N ARG A 116 -2.80 4.86 4.25
CA ARG A 116 -2.03 4.50 5.45
C ARG A 116 -1.52 3.07 5.30
N VAL A 117 -0.27 2.84 5.68
CA VAL A 117 0.29 1.49 5.80
C VAL A 117 -0.39 0.78 6.97
N GLU A 118 -1.10 -0.30 6.66
CA GLU A 118 -1.81 -1.13 7.63
C GLU A 118 -0.84 -2.15 8.26
N SER A 119 -0.12 -2.90 7.42
CA SER A 119 0.87 -3.88 7.87
C SER A 119 2.02 -4.03 6.87
N VAL A 120 3.13 -4.56 7.37
CA VAL A 120 4.29 -4.95 6.57
C VAL A 120 4.71 -6.35 7.04
N GLU A 121 4.24 -7.37 6.33
CA GLU A 121 4.38 -8.78 6.73
C GLU A 121 4.97 -9.56 5.58
N ASN A 122 6.04 -10.32 5.85
CA ASN A 122 6.69 -11.17 4.83
C ASN A 122 7.11 -10.42 3.54
N GLY A 123 7.44 -9.13 3.67
CA GLY A 123 7.78 -8.27 2.52
C GLY A 123 6.57 -7.74 1.74
N ILE A 124 5.34 -8.05 2.17
CA ILE A 124 4.10 -7.54 1.60
C ILE A 124 3.68 -6.30 2.39
N VAL A 125 3.51 -5.18 1.69
CA VAL A 125 2.97 -3.95 2.26
C VAL A 125 1.47 -3.92 2.02
N THR A 126 0.68 -3.96 3.09
CA THR A 126 -0.77 -3.80 3.02
C THR A 126 -1.12 -2.36 3.37
N VAL A 127 -1.96 -1.71 2.56
CA VAL A 127 -2.40 -0.33 2.79
C VAL A 127 -3.92 -0.24 2.82
N THR A 128 -4.41 0.85 3.41
CA THR A 128 -5.85 1.14 3.48
C THR A 128 -6.11 2.63 3.35
N MET A 129 -7.28 2.97 2.80
CA MET A 129 -7.81 4.33 2.87
C MET A 129 -8.66 4.56 4.12
N GLU A 130 -8.86 3.58 4.99
CA GLU A 130 -9.75 3.70 6.17
C GLU A 130 -9.17 4.54 7.32
N GLY A 131 -10.08 5.19 8.06
CA GLY A 131 -9.75 6.07 9.18
C GLY A 131 -9.80 7.54 8.78
N ALA A 132 -8.64 8.21 8.75
CA ALA A 132 -8.55 9.67 8.64
C ALA A 132 -9.15 10.24 7.34
N HIS A 133 -9.69 11.46 7.42
CA HIS A 133 -10.34 12.17 6.32
C HIS A 133 -9.39 12.55 5.18
N GLU A 134 -8.09 12.63 5.44
CA GLU A 134 -7.08 12.87 4.40
C GLU A 134 -6.78 11.64 3.56
N LEU A 135 -7.17 10.44 4.02
CA LEU A 135 -7.00 9.20 3.28
C LEU A 135 -8.13 9.05 2.26
N GLY A 136 -7.78 8.65 1.04
CA GLY A 136 -8.72 8.54 -0.06
C GLY A 136 -8.10 8.92 -1.40
N VAL A 137 -8.94 8.89 -2.42
CA VAL A 137 -8.61 9.38 -3.76
C VAL A 137 -8.38 10.88 -3.70
N ILE A 138 -7.26 11.34 -4.28
CA ILE A 138 -6.95 12.77 -4.47
C ILE A 138 -7.06 13.22 -5.92
N ARG A 139 -7.01 12.28 -6.87
CA ARG A 139 -7.20 12.52 -8.31
C ARG A 139 -7.72 11.25 -8.96
N SER A 140 -8.72 11.40 -9.83
CA SER A 140 -9.30 10.32 -10.62
C SER A 140 -9.52 10.76 -12.07
N ILE A 141 -9.60 9.79 -12.96
CA ILE A 141 -9.91 9.98 -14.38
C ILE A 141 -11.26 9.34 -14.70
N CYS A 142 -12.00 9.93 -15.65
CA CYS A 142 -13.24 9.36 -16.16
C CYS A 142 -12.95 8.11 -16.99
N GLU A 143 -13.49 6.97 -16.58
CA GLU A 143 -13.39 5.70 -17.31
C GLU A 143 -13.99 5.75 -18.72
N SER A 144 -14.94 6.66 -18.97
CA SER A 144 -15.63 6.75 -20.26
C SER A 144 -14.90 7.63 -21.29
N CYS A 145 -14.20 8.68 -20.87
CA CYS A 145 -13.62 9.65 -21.82
C CYS A 145 -12.21 10.16 -21.46
N GLY A 146 -11.62 9.67 -20.38
CA GLY A 146 -10.23 9.97 -20.00
C GLY A 146 -9.98 11.37 -19.43
N SER A 147 -11.00 12.22 -19.25
CA SER A 147 -10.81 13.52 -18.59
C SER A 147 -10.66 13.38 -17.08
N VAL A 148 -9.92 14.30 -16.46
CA VAL A 148 -9.85 14.39 -14.99
C VAL A 148 -11.25 14.68 -14.45
N LEU A 149 -11.59 14.06 -13.31
CA LEU A 149 -12.87 14.28 -12.64
C LEU A 149 -12.80 15.48 -11.69
N ASP A 150 -13.85 16.28 -11.68
CA ASP A 150 -14.02 17.43 -10.78
C ASP A 150 -14.87 17.05 -9.57
N ARG A 151 -14.69 17.78 -8.46
CA ARG A 151 -15.62 17.66 -7.32
C ARG A 151 -17.01 18.14 -7.75
N GLY A 152 -18.01 17.32 -7.44
CA GLY A 152 -19.42 17.68 -7.52
C GLY A 152 -19.94 18.20 -6.18
N VAL A 153 -21.23 17.99 -5.93
CA VAL A 153 -21.88 18.29 -4.65
C VAL A 153 -21.56 17.18 -3.65
N GLY A 154 -21.22 17.54 -2.41
CA GLY A 154 -20.88 16.57 -1.36
C GLY A 154 -19.61 15.76 -1.67
N TYR A 155 -19.70 14.43 -1.60
CA TYR A 155 -18.59 13.51 -1.86
C TYR A 155 -18.59 12.92 -3.27
N THR A 156 -19.24 13.60 -4.22
CA THR A 156 -19.37 13.12 -5.59
C THR A 156 -18.26 13.63 -6.48
N LEU A 157 -17.91 12.85 -7.51
CA LEU A 157 -17.09 13.33 -8.62
C LEU A 157 -17.91 13.39 -9.89
N ILE A 158 -17.72 14.45 -10.67
CA ILE A 158 -18.40 14.66 -11.94
C ILE A 158 -17.38 14.84 -13.05
N CYS A 159 -17.61 14.16 -14.17
CA CYS A 159 -16.89 14.40 -15.39
C CYS A 159 -17.53 15.56 -16.15
N ARG A 160 -16.90 16.74 -16.16
CA ARG A 160 -17.43 17.91 -16.90
C ARG A 160 -17.47 17.74 -18.42
N ARG A 161 -16.69 16.79 -18.96
CA ARG A 161 -16.64 16.48 -20.40
C ARG A 161 -17.83 15.66 -20.92
N CYS A 162 -18.19 14.56 -20.24
CA CYS A 162 -19.26 13.66 -20.68
C CYS A 162 -20.46 13.57 -19.72
N GLY A 163 -20.43 14.30 -18.60
CA GLY A 163 -21.52 14.35 -17.62
C GLY A 163 -21.60 13.16 -16.65
N LYS A 164 -20.75 12.13 -16.79
CA LYS A 164 -20.79 10.95 -15.90
C LYS A 164 -20.49 11.33 -14.45
N ILE A 165 -21.29 10.80 -13.53
CA ILE A 165 -21.20 11.04 -12.07
C ILE A 165 -20.69 9.76 -11.39
N TYR A 166 -19.82 9.93 -10.40
CA TYR A 166 -19.22 8.88 -9.59
C TYR A 166 -19.55 9.15 -8.12
N LEU A 167 -20.19 8.17 -7.47
CA LEU A 167 -20.70 8.28 -6.09
C LEU A 167 -19.99 7.33 -5.12
N ASP A 168 -19.22 6.38 -5.64
CA ASP A 168 -18.66 5.25 -4.89
C ASP A 168 -17.22 5.49 -4.39
N LYS A 169 -16.51 6.49 -4.93
CA LYS A 169 -15.12 6.80 -4.57
C LYS A 169 -15.02 7.39 -3.17
N ARG A 170 -14.14 6.82 -2.33
CA ARG A 170 -13.71 7.48 -1.09
C ARG A 170 -12.83 8.69 -1.43
N LEU A 171 -13.38 9.88 -1.30
CA LEU A 171 -12.63 11.12 -1.55
C LEU A 171 -11.83 11.53 -0.32
N SER A 172 -10.56 11.85 -0.56
CA SER A 172 -9.74 12.55 0.42
C SER A 172 -10.21 14.00 0.56
N SER A 173 -10.07 14.56 1.77
CA SER A 173 -10.16 16.00 2.00
C SER A 173 -9.17 16.79 1.13
N LYS A 174 -8.08 16.14 0.69
CA LYS A 174 -7.04 16.66 -0.21
C LYS A 174 -7.31 16.40 -1.71
N TYR A 175 -8.53 16.08 -2.13
CA TYR A 175 -8.81 15.95 -3.57
C TYR A 175 -8.51 17.25 -4.34
N GLY A 176 -7.76 17.12 -5.44
CA GLY A 176 -7.21 18.22 -6.23
C GLY A 176 -5.86 18.76 -5.73
N TRP A 177 -5.37 18.29 -4.58
CA TRP A 177 -4.08 18.72 -4.03
C TRP A 177 -2.91 18.17 -4.84
N ASN A 178 -1.89 19.02 -5.07
CA ASN A 178 -0.66 18.65 -5.76
C ASN A 178 0.54 18.79 -4.79
N PRO A 179 1.07 17.67 -4.26
CA PRO A 179 2.17 17.70 -3.30
C PRO A 179 3.49 18.22 -3.88
N PHE A 180 3.64 18.31 -5.21
CA PHE A 180 4.88 18.76 -5.86
C PHE A 180 4.94 20.26 -6.12
N LYS A 181 3.80 20.97 -6.04
CA LYS A 181 3.75 22.42 -6.27
C LYS A 181 3.90 23.24 -4.99
N GLU A 182 3.64 22.66 -3.83
CA GLU A 182 3.58 23.37 -2.54
C GLU A 182 4.88 23.27 -1.72
N GLY A 183 6.02 22.93 -2.35
CA GLY A 183 7.32 22.94 -1.67
C GLY A 183 7.55 21.84 -0.63
N LEU A 184 6.71 20.80 -0.56
CA LEU A 184 6.90 19.64 0.33
C LEU A 184 8.21 18.88 0.07
N LEU A 185 8.73 18.99 -1.15
CA LEU A 185 10.02 18.44 -1.54
C LEU A 185 10.86 19.61 -2.04
N ASN A 186 11.97 19.91 -1.35
CA ASN A 186 13.01 20.79 -1.88
C ASN A 186 13.75 20.05 -3.01
N VAL A 187 13.13 19.94 -4.18
CA VAL A 187 13.79 19.42 -5.38
C VAL A 187 14.69 20.53 -5.92
N ARG A 188 15.88 20.70 -5.32
CA ARG A 188 16.91 21.57 -5.89
C ARG A 188 17.32 21.00 -7.25
N GLY A 189 16.93 21.65 -8.35
CA GLY A 189 17.62 21.51 -9.64
C GLY A 189 16.84 21.00 -10.86
N GLY A 190 15.53 21.22 -10.98
CA GLY A 190 14.80 20.92 -12.22
C GLY A 190 14.01 22.11 -12.70
N LYS A 191 14.31 22.63 -13.91
CA LYS A 191 13.49 23.64 -14.59
C LYS A 191 12.02 23.21 -14.55
N GLU A 192 11.15 24.14 -14.14
CA GLU A 192 9.70 23.95 -14.07
C GLU A 192 9.17 23.49 -15.42
N ASN A 193 8.89 22.20 -15.56
CA ASN A 193 8.02 21.71 -16.61
C ASN A 193 6.59 21.84 -16.08
N PRO A 194 5.68 22.54 -16.79
CA PRO A 194 4.28 22.58 -16.40
C PRO A 194 3.75 21.15 -16.42
N GLY A 195 3.50 20.62 -15.23
CA GLY A 195 2.98 19.27 -15.07
C GLY A 195 1.59 19.17 -15.72
N PRO A 196 1.01 17.96 -15.80
CA PRO A 196 -0.32 17.74 -16.35
C PRO A 196 -1.46 18.47 -15.61
N PHE A 197 -1.13 19.24 -14.56
CA PHE A 197 -1.99 20.10 -13.76
C PHE A 197 -2.07 21.55 -14.25
N ASP A 198 -1.33 21.95 -15.30
CA ASP A 198 -1.23 23.34 -15.76
C ASP A 198 -2.03 23.67 -17.02
N ARG A 199 -3.02 22.85 -17.40
CA ARG A 199 -3.98 23.26 -18.42
C ARG A 199 -5.00 24.25 -17.81
N LYS A 200 -4.65 25.53 -17.83
CA LYS A 200 -5.63 26.62 -17.76
C LYS A 200 -6.53 26.53 -19.00
N ILE A 201 -7.84 26.60 -18.78
CA ILE A 201 -8.86 26.89 -19.80
C ILE A 201 -8.73 28.38 -20.14
#